data_AF-A0A9D5BJ01-F1
#
_entry.id   AF-A0A9D5BJ01-F1
#
_cell.length_a   1.000
_cell.length_b   1.000
_cell.length_c   1.000
_cell.angle_alpha   90.00
_cell.angle_beta   90.00
_cell.angle_gamma   90.00
#
_symmetry.space_group_name_H-M   'P 1'
#
loop_
_entity.id
_entity.type
_entity.pdbx_description
1 polymer ?
#
loop_
_entity_poly.entity_id
_entity_poly.type
_entity_poly.pdbx_seq_one_letter_code
_entity_poly.pdbx_strand_id
1 'polypeptide(L)'
;MFRNGKYDLKKCLPRCTFELEDVRVALTGDIIALAGLKDTITGETLCDPESPVVLERMDFPDPVIKIAIEPKTKADIDKMAVGLVKLAHEDPSFHFSRDEEIN
;
A
#
# COMPACT_ATOMS: atom_id res chain seq x y z
N MET A 1 -13.37 0.53 -16.42
CA MET A 1 -14.53 -0.01 -15.67
C MET A 1 -14.12 -1.37 -15.09
N PHE A 2 -13.91 -1.50 -13.78
CA PHE A 2 -13.54 -2.78 -13.18
C PHE A 2 -14.73 -3.75 -13.25
N ARG A 3 -14.66 -4.73 -14.16
CA ARG A 3 -15.71 -5.75 -14.33
C ARG A 3 -15.24 -7.07 -13.70
N ASN A 4 -16.20 -7.74 -13.07
CA ASN A 4 -16.09 -8.99 -12.32
C ASN A 4 -15.19 -10.06 -12.98
N GLY A 5 -14.38 -10.77 -12.18
CA GLY A 5 -13.69 -12.00 -12.59
C GLY A 5 -12.31 -12.27 -12.01
N LYS A 6 -11.60 -11.27 -11.44
CA LYS A 6 -10.23 -11.44 -10.92
C LYS A 6 -9.97 -10.91 -9.49
N TYR A 7 -10.79 -10.01 -8.97
CA TYR A 7 -10.50 -9.29 -7.71
C TYR A 7 -11.78 -9.09 -6.90
N ASP A 8 -11.67 -9.14 -5.57
CA ASP A 8 -12.79 -8.85 -4.66
C ASP A 8 -12.87 -7.33 -4.41
N LEU A 9 -14.07 -6.76 -4.55
CA LEU A 9 -14.32 -5.32 -4.44
C LEU A 9 -15.21 -5.00 -3.24
N LYS A 10 -14.78 -4.05 -2.40
CA LYS A 10 -15.61 -3.46 -1.33
C LYS A 10 -15.74 -1.96 -1.51
N LYS A 11 -16.94 -1.41 -1.38
CA LYS A 11 -17.19 0.03 -1.44
C LYS A 11 -17.13 0.64 -0.04
N CYS A 12 -16.46 1.80 0.04
CA CYS A 12 -16.43 2.60 1.25
C CYS A 12 -17.61 3.58 1.24
N LEU A 13 -18.50 3.50 2.23
CA LEU A 13 -19.65 4.40 2.33
C LEU A 13 -19.30 5.68 3.10
N PRO A 14 -19.76 6.87 2.67
CA PRO A 14 -19.51 8.14 3.35
C PRO A 14 -20.49 8.36 4.53
N ARG A 15 -20.46 7.47 5.52
CA ARG A 15 -21.13 7.66 6.82
C ARG A 15 -20.10 8.04 7.88
N CYS A 16 -20.56 8.56 9.02
CA CYS A 16 -19.70 8.82 10.18
C CYS A 16 -18.99 7.56 10.71
N THR A 17 -19.40 6.37 10.25
CA THR A 17 -18.79 5.08 10.54
C THR A 17 -18.29 4.46 9.24
N PHE A 18 -17.05 3.97 9.23
CA PHE A 18 -16.47 3.29 8.09
C PHE A 18 -17.09 1.90 7.94
N GLU A 19 -18.07 1.78 7.04
CA GLU A 19 -18.76 0.53 6.70
C GLU A 19 -18.31 0.07 5.30
N LEU A 20 -18.00 -1.23 5.19
CA LEU A 20 -17.59 -1.86 3.94
C LEU A 20 -18.72 -2.73 3.39
N GLU A 21 -19.12 -2.47 2.15
CA GLU A 21 -20.12 -3.27 1.44
C GLU A 21 -19.51 -3.97 0.22
N ASP A 22 -19.84 -5.25 0.04
CA ASP A 22 -19.42 -6.01 -1.14
C ASP A 22 -20.16 -5.51 -2.39
N VAL A 23 -19.41 -5.08 -3.40
CA VAL A 23 -19.95 -4.55 -4.65
C VAL A 23 -19.39 -5.29 -5.85
N ARG A 24 -20.17 -5.39 -6.94
CA ARG A 24 -19.71 -6.07 -8.17
C ARG A 24 -19.11 -5.14 -9.21
N VAL A 25 -19.41 -3.84 -9.12
CA VAL A 25 -19.02 -2.81 -10.07
C VAL A 25 -18.79 -1.52 -9.29
N ALA A 26 -17.72 -0.80 -9.63
CA ALA A 26 -17.45 0.55 -9.16
C ALA A 26 -17.56 1.53 -10.33
N LEU A 27 -18.14 2.71 -10.07
CA LEU A 27 -18.29 3.77 -11.05
C LEU A 27 -17.31 4.92 -10.76
N THR A 28 -17.20 5.86 -11.70
CA THR A 28 -16.36 7.05 -11.54
C THR A 28 -16.76 7.83 -10.28
N GLY A 29 -15.77 8.18 -9.46
CA GLY A 29 -15.98 8.91 -8.20
C GLY A 29 -16.19 8.02 -6.97
N ASP A 30 -16.33 6.70 -7.16
CA ASP A 30 -16.42 5.77 -6.04
C ASP A 30 -15.04 5.54 -5.40
N ILE A 31 -15.00 5.53 -4.06
CA ILE A 31 -13.85 5.06 -3.28
C ILE A 31 -14.11 3.61 -2.91
N ILE A 32 -13.20 2.73 -3.33
CA ILE A 32 -13.31 1.28 -3.16
C ILE A 32 -12.00 0.68 -2.64
N ALA A 33 -12.11 -0.42 -1.92
CA ALA A 33 -11.01 -1.31 -1.59
C ALA A 33 -11.01 -2.50 -2.55
N LEU A 34 -9.85 -2.81 -3.10
CA LEU A 34 -9.61 -3.97 -3.97
C LEU A 34 -8.74 -4.98 -3.24
N ALA A 35 -9.15 -6.24 -3.21
CA ALA A 35 -8.33 -7.34 -2.69
C ALA A 35 -7.80 -8.23 -3.83
N GLY A 36 -6.59 -8.76 -3.64
CA GLY A 36 -5.95 -9.70 -4.59
C GLY A 36 -5.05 -9.05 -5.64
N LEU A 37 -4.73 -7.76 -5.51
CA LEU A 37 -3.67 -7.12 -6.31
C LEU A 37 -2.30 -7.61 -5.80
N LYS A 38 -1.43 -8.04 -6.73
CA LYS A 38 -0.09 -8.55 -6.39
C LYS A 38 0.99 -7.50 -6.61
N ASP A 39 0.92 -6.83 -7.75
CA ASP A 39 1.96 -5.92 -8.25
C ASP A 39 1.38 -4.49 -8.28
N THR A 40 0.87 -4.03 -7.15
CA THR A 40 0.33 -2.66 -7.05
C THR A 40 0.66 -2.05 -5.69
N ILE A 41 1.24 -0.86 -5.68
CA ILE A 41 1.57 -0.09 -4.48
C ILE A 41 0.81 1.24 -4.39
N THR A 42 0.87 1.87 -3.22
CA THR A 42 0.34 3.20 -2.99
C THR A 42 0.89 4.21 -3.99
N GLY A 43 0.01 4.96 -4.64
CA GLY A 43 0.37 5.97 -5.66
C GLY A 43 0.40 5.45 -7.10
N GLU A 44 0.15 4.17 -7.35
CA GLU A 44 0.01 3.64 -8.70
C GLU A 44 -1.40 3.86 -9.29
N THR A 45 -1.45 4.04 -10.61
CA THR A 45 -2.70 4.25 -11.35
C THR A 45 -3.16 2.95 -11.98
N LEU A 46 -4.38 2.52 -11.65
CA LEU A 46 -5.07 1.45 -12.35
C LEU A 46 -5.90 2.04 -13.49
N CYS A 47 -5.58 1.68 -14.74
CA CYS A 47 -6.22 2.20 -15.94
C CYS A 47 -6.67 1.08 -16.90
N ASP A 48 -7.38 1.49 -17.97
CA ASP A 48 -7.75 0.59 -19.04
C ASP A 48 -6.52 0.20 -19.87
N PRO A 49 -6.29 -1.10 -20.15
CA PRO A 49 -5.12 -1.53 -20.93
C PRO A 49 -5.07 -0.98 -22.36
N GLU A 50 -6.22 -0.69 -22.98
CA GLU A 50 -6.30 -0.14 -24.34
C GLU A 50 -6.13 1.39 -24.36
N SER A 51 -6.27 2.05 -23.22
CA SER A 51 -6.13 3.49 -23.06
C SER A 51 -5.31 3.82 -21.80
N PRO A 52 -3.99 3.58 -21.82
CA PRO A 52 -3.15 3.78 -20.65
C PRO A 52 -3.10 5.25 -20.25
N VAL A 53 -3.31 5.50 -18.95
CA VAL A 53 -3.15 6.82 -18.35
C VAL A 53 -2.40 6.67 -17.04
N VAL A 54 -1.49 7.60 -16.78
CA VAL A 54 -0.75 7.70 -15.51
C VAL A 54 -1.20 9.00 -14.86
N LEU A 55 -1.79 8.90 -13.66
CA LEU A 55 -2.12 10.07 -12.86
C LEU A 55 -0.84 10.61 -12.20
N GLU A 56 -0.86 11.87 -11.82
CA GLU A 56 0.24 12.49 -11.11
C GLU A 56 0.53 11.71 -9.82
N ARG A 57 1.81 11.33 -9.66
CA ARG A 57 2.27 10.65 -8.45
C ARG A 57 2.35 11.65 -7.31
N MET A 58 2.08 11.15 -6.12
CA MET A 58 2.23 11.92 -4.90
C MET A 58 3.72 12.02 -4.57
N ASP A 59 4.26 13.23 -4.49
CA ASP A 59 5.60 13.49 -3.97
C ASP A 59 5.58 13.39 -2.44
N PHE A 60 6.22 12.36 -1.89
CA PHE A 60 6.35 12.21 -0.45
C PHE A 60 7.59 12.97 0.04
N PRO A 61 7.47 13.80 1.10
CA PRO A 61 8.61 14.51 1.68
C PRO A 61 9.55 13.55 2.41
N ASP A 62 10.80 13.95 2.55
CA ASP A 62 11.78 13.18 3.31
C ASP A 62 11.37 13.02 4.79
N PRO A 63 11.60 11.85 5.41
CA PRO A 63 11.29 11.62 6.82
C PRO A 63 12.08 12.57 7.73
N VAL A 64 11.36 13.31 8.59
CA VAL A 64 11.95 14.29 9.52
C VAL A 64 12.39 13.69 10.86
N ILE A 65 12.09 12.41 11.13
CA ILE A 65 12.42 11.70 12.37
C ILE A 65 13.08 10.37 12.01
N LYS A 66 14.15 10.01 12.73
CA LYS A 66 14.81 8.70 12.65
C LYS A 66 14.79 8.04 14.03
N ILE A 67 14.49 6.75 14.06
CA ILE A 67 14.46 5.93 15.28
C ILE A 67 15.33 4.71 15.05
N ALA A 68 16.26 4.44 15.96
CA ALA A 68 17.05 3.21 15.96
C ALA A 68 16.28 2.09 16.65
N ILE A 69 16.30 0.89 16.06
CA ILE A 69 15.66 -0.31 16.60
C ILE A 69 16.69 -1.42 16.67
N GLU A 70 16.86 -1.99 17.86
CA GLU A 70 17.76 -3.12 18.10
C GLU A 70 16.97 -4.42 18.32
N PRO A 71 17.17 -5.44 17.47
CA PRO A 71 16.54 -6.74 17.65
C PRO A 71 17.21 -7.49 18.82
N LYS A 72 16.40 -8.07 19.70
CA LYS A 72 16.89 -8.78 20.89
C LYS A 72 17.54 -10.12 20.56
N THR A 73 17.10 -10.78 19.51
CA THR A 73 17.58 -12.10 19.12
C THR A 73 17.87 -12.16 17.62
N LYS A 74 18.71 -13.11 17.19
CA LYS A 74 18.98 -13.34 15.76
C LYS A 74 17.71 -13.70 14.98
N ALA A 75 16.79 -14.44 15.58
CA ALA A 75 15.51 -14.77 14.95
C ALA A 75 14.61 -13.53 14.77
N ASP A 76 14.75 -12.51 15.62
CA ASP A 76 14.02 -11.25 15.49
C ASP A 76 14.59 -10.38 14.37
N ILE A 77 15.88 -10.50 14.03
CA ILE A 77 16.48 -9.81 12.87
C ILE A 77 15.75 -10.19 11.60
N ASP A 78 15.62 -11.50 11.34
CA ASP A 78 14.99 -12.01 10.11
C ASP A 78 13.51 -11.63 10.03
N LYS A 79 12.78 -11.74 11.15
CA LYS A 79 11.37 -11.34 11.22
C LYS A 79 11.18 -9.84 11.02
N MET A 80 12.05 -9.03 11.62
CA MET A 80 12.01 -7.58 11.50
C MET A 80 12.30 -7.16 10.05
N ALA A 81 13.31 -7.75 9.40
CA ALA A 81 13.62 -7.47 8.01
C ALA A 81 12.42 -7.72 7.09
N VAL A 82 11.76 -8.87 7.25
CA VAL A 82 10.55 -9.21 6.46
C VAL A 82 9.40 -8.23 6.74
N GLY A 83 9.22 -7.81 7.99
CA GLY A 83 8.18 -6.84 8.36
C GLY A 83 8.43 -5.45 7.79
N LEU A 84 9.66 -4.95 7.89
CA LEU A 84 10.06 -3.62 7.40
C LEU A 84 9.90 -3.51 5.88
N VAL A 85 10.25 -4.56 5.12
CA VAL A 85 10.06 -4.59 3.67
C VAL A 85 8.57 -4.48 3.30
N LYS A 86 7.69 -5.18 4.03
CA LYS A 86 6.24 -5.09 3.79
C LYS A 86 5.71 -3.70 4.11
N LEU A 87 6.16 -3.10 5.21
CA LEU A 87 5.72 -1.76 5.61
C LEU A 87 6.15 -0.69 4.59
N ALA A 88 7.38 -0.77 4.09
CA ALA A 88 7.88 0.12 3.04
C ALA A 88 7.12 -0.03 1.71
N HIS A 89 6.59 -1.22 1.43
CA HIS A 89 5.79 -1.47 0.24
C HIS A 89 4.37 -0.89 0.35
N GLU A 90 3.81 -0.83 1.57
CA GLU A 90 2.49 -0.26 1.85
C GLU A 90 2.53 1.28 1.96
N ASP A 91 3.58 1.83 2.57
CA ASP A 91 3.76 3.27 2.79
C ASP A 91 5.07 3.78 2.15
N PRO A 92 5.00 4.52 1.03
CA PRO A 92 6.17 5.06 0.34
C PRO A 92 6.91 6.14 1.14
N SER A 93 6.28 6.71 2.19
CA SER A 93 6.96 7.65 3.07
C SER A 93 7.84 6.96 4.12
N PHE A 94 7.65 5.65 4.31
CA PHE A 94 8.42 4.85 5.26
C PHE A 94 9.76 4.44 4.65
N HIS A 95 10.84 4.89 5.30
CA HIS A 95 12.21 4.56 4.92
C HIS A 95 12.89 3.82 6.07
N PHE A 96 13.65 2.77 5.73
CA PHE A 96 14.51 2.09 6.68
C PHE A 96 15.86 1.78 6.04
N SER A 97 16.90 1.75 6.87
CA SER A 97 18.26 1.38 6.47
C SER A 97 18.90 0.59 7.60
N ARG A 98 19.84 -0.28 7.26
CA ARG A 98 20.71 -0.93 8.24
C ARG A 98 21.97 -0.10 8.38
N ASP A 99 22.34 0.21 9.62
CA ASP A 99 23.64 0.82 9.91
C ASP A 99 24.71 -0.28 9.89
N GLU A 100 25.70 -0.17 9.01
CA GLU A 100 26.78 -1.14 8.86
C GLU A 100 27.99 -0.84 9.77
N GLU A 101 28.00 0.30 10.48
CA GLU A 101 29.11 0.64 11.40
C GLU A 101 29.01 -0.08 12.75
N ILE A 102 27.83 -0.57 13.12
CA ILE A 102 27.59 -1.29 14.37
C ILE A 102 27.61 -2.79 14.07
N ASN A 103 28.82 -3.36 14.01
CA ASN A 103 29.06 -4.78 13.71
C ASN A 103 28.94 -5.66 14.96
#